data_AF-A0AAW5K4S7-F1
#
_entry.id   AF-A0AAW5K4S7-F1
#
_cell.length_a   1.000
_cell.length_b   1.000
_cell.length_c   1.000
_cell.angle_alpha   90.00
_cell.angle_beta   90.00
_cell.angle_gamma   90.00
#
_symmetry.space_group_name_H-M   'P 1'
#
loop_
_entity.id
_entity.type
_entity.pdbx_description
1 polymer ?
#
loop_
_entity_poly.entity_id
_entity_poly.type
_entity_poly.pdbx_seq_one_letter_code
_entity_poly.pdbx_strand_id
1 'polypeptide(L)'
;IDMNLVDAQQARRVLDRMVGYRISPLLWAKVKRGLSAGRVQSVALRLVADREEEINAFIPEEYWTLDVILKIKGEKRPLTAKFYGTDQ
;
A
#
# COMPACT_ATOMS: atom_id res chain seq x y z
N ILE A 1 37.68 5.79 11.01
CA ILE A 1 36.25 5.76 11.42
C ILE A 1 35.63 7.05 10.93
N ASP A 2 34.55 6.98 10.16
CA ASP A 2 33.82 8.18 9.75
C ASP A 2 32.86 8.59 10.87
N MET A 3 33.18 9.69 11.53
CA MET A 3 32.38 10.19 12.65
C MET A 3 31.00 10.68 12.22
N ASN A 4 30.84 11.15 10.99
CA ASN A 4 29.54 11.62 10.51
C ASN A 4 28.53 10.46 10.41
N LEU A 5 28.98 9.28 9.98
CA LEU A 5 28.15 8.08 9.94
C LEU A 5 27.78 7.59 11.34
N VAL A 6 28.70 7.72 12.30
CA VAL A 6 28.44 7.39 13.72
C VAL A 6 27.38 8.33 14.29
N ASP A 7 27.54 9.64 14.09
CA ASP A 7 26.60 10.64 14.61
C ASP A 7 25.21 10.49 13.98
N ALA A 8 25.13 10.17 12.69
CA ALA A 8 23.86 9.88 12.02
C ALA A 8 23.15 8.66 12.64
N GLN A 9 23.90 7.60 12.97
CA GLN A 9 23.35 6.41 13.63
C GLN A 9 22.86 6.72 15.04
N GLN A 10 23.63 7.50 15.81
CA GLN A 10 23.27 7.92 17.15
C GLN A 10 22.02 8.80 17.13
N ALA A 11 21.94 9.76 16.21
CA ALA A 11 20.76 10.61 16.03
C ALA A 11 19.50 9.78 15.76
N ARG A 12 19.59 8.80 14.85
CA ARG A 12 18.47 7.88 14.59
C ARG A 12 18.06 7.11 15.84
N ARG A 13 19.02 6.57 16.59
CA ARG A 13 18.76 5.80 17.82
C ARG A 13 18.07 6.65 18.88
N VAL A 14 18.54 7.88 19.09
CA VAL A 14 17.94 8.83 20.04
C VAL A 14 16.53 9.22 19.59
N LEU A 15 16.33 9.50 18.30
CA LEU A 15 15.02 9.84 17.73
C LEU A 15 14.00 8.71 17.94
N ASP A 16 14.35 7.48 17.56
CA ASP A 16 13.45 6.32 17.69
C ASP A 16 13.12 6.05 19.18
N ARG A 17 14.09 6.27 20.08
CA ARG A 17 13.88 6.17 21.54
C ARG A 17 12.93 7.25 22.07
N MET A 18 13.07 8.49 21.63
CA MET A 18 12.17 9.58 22.04
C MET A 18 10.73 9.31 21.58
N VAL A 19 10.54 8.89 20.34
CA VAL A 19 9.20 8.57 19.79
C VAL A 19 8.58 7.43 20.58
N GLY A 20 9.31 6.33 20.77
CA GLY A 20 8.83 5.17 21.51
C GLY A 20 8.39 5.51 22.94
N TYR A 21 9.25 6.18 23.72
CA TYR A 21 8.94 6.47 25.13
C TYR A 21 7.89 7.57 25.32
N ARG A 22 7.79 8.55 24.41
CA ARG A 22 6.81 9.63 24.55
C ARG A 22 5.41 9.23 24.10
N ILE A 23 5.30 8.42 23.04
CA ILE A 23 3.99 8.11 22.44
C ILE A 23 3.39 6.81 23.00
N SER A 24 4.20 5.80 23.35
CA SER A 24 3.66 4.52 23.86
C SER A 24 2.77 4.67 25.11
N PRO A 25 3.07 5.52 26.11
CA PRO A 25 2.18 5.74 27.25
C PRO A 25 0.79 6.25 26.86
N LEU A 26 0.71 7.08 25.82
CA LEU A 26 -0.57 7.58 25.30
C LEU A 26 -1.38 6.44 24.66
N LEU A 27 -0.73 5.57 23.89
CA LEU A 27 -1.38 4.38 23.30
C LEU A 27 -1.91 3.43 24.38
N TRP A 28 -1.20 3.29 25.51
CA TRP A 28 -1.68 2.48 26.62
C TRP A 28 -2.91 3.06 27.29
N ALA A 29 -2.97 4.39 27.40
CA ALA A 29 -4.09 5.09 28.02
C ALA A 29 -5.34 5.13 27.12
N LYS A 30 -5.18 5.13 25.79
CA LYS A 30 -6.27 5.37 24.83
C LYS A 30 -6.67 4.19 23.97
N VAL A 31 -5.81 3.17 23.83
CA VAL A 31 -6.04 2.03 22.95
C VAL A 31 -5.92 0.71 23.73
N LYS A 32 -4.70 0.32 24.08
CA LYS A 32 -4.44 -0.92 24.83
C LYS A 32 -3.04 -0.90 25.46
N ARG A 33 -2.93 -1.38 26.71
CA ARG A 33 -1.62 -1.57 27.37
C ARG A 33 -0.74 -2.53 26.55
N GLY A 34 0.56 -2.22 26.49
CA GLY A 34 1.57 -3.02 25.79
C GLY A 34 1.77 -2.67 24.32
N LEU A 35 1.00 -1.71 23.77
CA LEU A 35 1.26 -1.20 22.41
C LEU A 35 2.49 -0.31 22.35
N SER A 36 3.21 -0.35 21.23
CA SER A 36 4.35 0.52 20.97
C SER A 36 4.05 1.45 19.80
N ALA A 37 4.62 2.65 19.87
CA ALA A 37 4.64 3.60 18.76
C ALA A 37 6.04 3.61 18.13
N GLY A 38 6.09 3.62 16.80
CA GLY A 38 7.35 3.67 16.05
C GLY A 38 7.22 4.65 14.90
N ARG A 39 8.22 5.53 14.74
CA ARG A 39 8.19 6.61 13.74
C ARG A 39 7.88 6.11 12.33
N VAL A 40 8.51 5.01 11.90
CA VAL A 40 8.31 4.42 10.57
C VAL A 40 7.16 3.40 10.59
N GLN A 41 7.05 2.59 11.64
CA GLN A 41 6.03 1.54 11.74
C GLN A 41 4.62 2.12 11.71
N SER A 42 4.35 3.24 12.40
CA SER A 42 3.03 3.87 12.42
C SER A 42 2.63 4.43 11.05
N VAL A 43 3.58 4.95 10.25
CA VAL A 43 3.30 5.42 8.88
C VAL A 43 3.05 4.23 7.95
N ALA A 44 3.84 3.16 8.05
CA ALA A 44 3.61 1.95 7.26
C ALA A 44 2.24 1.33 7.58
N LEU A 45 1.87 1.26 8.86
CA LEU A 45 0.55 0.79 9.28
C LEU A 45 -0.56 1.67 8.71
N ARG A 46 -0.38 2.99 8.70
CA ARG A 46 -1.34 3.91 8.09
C ARG A 46 -1.55 3.62 6.61
N LEU A 47 -0.48 3.43 5.83
CA LEU A 47 -0.63 3.11 4.39
C LEU A 47 -1.46 1.84 4.15
N VAL A 48 -1.28 0.82 5.00
CA VAL A 48 -2.08 -0.42 4.94
C VAL A 48 -3.53 -0.15 5.34
N ALA A 49 -3.76 0.59 6.41
CA ALA A 49 -5.11 0.92 6.88
C ALA A 49 -5.88 1.78 5.87
N ASP A 50 -5.23 2.78 5.29
CA ASP A 50 -5.81 3.66 4.26
C ASP A 50 -6.22 2.83 3.02
N ARG A 51 -5.37 1.88 2.59
CA ARG A 51 -5.72 0.96 1.49
C ARG A 51 -6.88 0.01 1.85
N GLU A 52 -6.92 -0.48 3.07
CA GLU A 52 -8.02 -1.34 3.53
C GLU A 52 -9.34 -0.57 3.56
N GLU A 53 -9.32 0.71 3.92
CA GLU A 53 -10.49 1.59 3.85
C GLU A 53 -10.96 1.81 2.40
N GLU A 54 -10.04 2.00 1.45
CA GLU A 54 -10.35 2.05 0.02
C GLU A 54 -11.03 0.76 -0.47
N ILE A 55 -10.54 -0.41 -0.04
CA ILE A 55 -11.12 -1.71 -0.38
C ILE A 55 -12.52 -1.85 0.22
N ASN A 56 -12.70 -1.49 1.49
CA ASN A 56 -14.01 -1.55 2.16
C ASN A 56 -15.03 -0.57 1.56
N ALA A 57 -14.57 0.55 1.01
CA ALA A 57 -15.41 1.54 0.32
C ALA A 57 -15.68 1.18 -1.15
N PHE A 58 -14.99 0.18 -1.71
CA PHE A 58 -15.16 -0.22 -3.11
C PHE A 58 -16.52 -0.87 -3.34
N ILE A 59 -17.32 -0.27 -4.22
CA ILE A 59 -18.60 -0.82 -4.69
C ILE A 59 -18.32 -1.52 -6.03
N PRO A 60 -18.40 -2.86 -6.11
CA PRO A 60 -18.10 -3.59 -7.34
C PRO A 60 -19.19 -3.32 -8.39
N GLU A 61 -18.73 -3.02 -9.61
CA GLU A 61 -19.61 -2.86 -10.77
C GLU A 61 -19.46 -4.08 -11.69
N GLU A 62 -20.59 -4.64 -12.12
CA GLU A 62 -20.60 -5.76 -13.05
C GLU A 62 -20.26 -5.27 -14.46
N TYR A 63 -19.32 -5.96 -15.12
CA TYR A 63 -18.97 -5.69 -16.51
C TYR A 63 -18.71 -6.99 -17.27
N TRP A 64 -18.89 -6.93 -18.59
CA TRP A 64 -18.71 -8.06 -19.49
C TRP A 64 -17.65 -7.71 -20.54
N THR A 65 -16.73 -8.64 -20.81
CA THR A 65 -15.73 -8.51 -21.88
C THR A 65 -16.07 -9.48 -23.01
N LEU A 66 -15.97 -9.01 -24.25
CA LEU A 66 -16.22 -9.84 -25.42
C LEU A 66 -14.95 -9.97 -26.26
N ASP A 67 -14.38 -11.17 -26.26
CA ASP A 67 -13.20 -11.52 -27.04
C ASP A 67 -13.64 -12.27 -28.32
N VAL A 68 -13.14 -11.85 -29.47
CA VAL A 68 -13.45 -12.43 -30.78
C VAL A 68 -12.19 -13.05 -31.37
N ILE A 69 -12.31 -14.31 -31.81
CA ILE A 69 -11.24 -15.00 -32.55
C ILE A 69 -11.56 -14.89 -34.03
N LEU A 70 -10.76 -14.10 -34.75
CA LEU A 70 -10.91 -13.80 -36.16
C LEU A 70 -9.99 -14.70 -36.99
N LYS A 71 -10.56 -15.32 -38.02
CA LYS A 71 -9.79 -16.09 -39.01
C LYS A 71 -9.60 -15.25 -40.26
N ILE A 72 -8.39 -14.72 -40.44
CA ILE A 72 -8.03 -13.87 -41.58
C ILE A 72 -7.67 -14.74 -42.79
N LYS A 73 -8.23 -14.41 -43.96
CA LYS A 73 -7.96 -15.14 -45.20
C LYS A 73 -6.50 -14.89 -45.63
N GLY A 74 -5.70 -15.96 -45.70
CA GLY A 74 -4.28 -15.91 -46.07
C GLY A 74 -3.33 -16.02 -44.88
N GLU A 75 -3.84 -15.93 -43.65
CA GLU A 75 -3.04 -15.97 -42.43
C GLU A 75 -3.28 -17.30 -41.68
N LYS A 76 -2.20 -17.97 -41.26
CA LYS A 76 -2.30 -19.26 -40.57
C LYS A 76 -2.62 -19.15 -39.08
N ARG A 77 -2.40 -17.98 -38.48
CA ARG A 77 -2.61 -17.74 -37.06
C ARG A 77 -3.93 -16.95 -36.87
N PRO A 78 -4.83 -17.40 -35.98
CA PRO A 78 -6.03 -16.63 -35.67
C PRO A 78 -5.65 -15.34 -34.91
N LEU A 79 -6.38 -14.26 -35.20
CA LEU A 79 -6.23 -12.97 -34.52
C LEU A 79 -7.27 -12.87 -33.40
N THR A 80 -6.83 -12.57 -32.17
CA THR A 80 -7.74 -12.26 -31.06
C THR A 80 -7.98 -10.75 -31.00
N ALA A 81 -9.23 -10.32 -31.14
CA ALA A 81 -9.67 -8.94 -30.96
C ALA A 81 -10.51 -8.83 -29.69
N LYS A 82 -10.35 -7.73 -28.94
CA LYS A 82 -11.14 -7.43 -27.74
C LYS A 82 -12.09 -6.28 -28.03
N PHE A 83 -13.36 -6.44 -27.67
CA PHE A 83 -14.36 -5.39 -27.76
C PHE A 83 -14.37 -4.57 -26.46
N TYR A 84 -14.22 -3.25 -26.57
CA TYR A 84 -14.12 -2.33 -25.44
C TYR A 84 -15.40 -1.50 -25.20
N GLY A 85 -16.50 -1.81 -25.88
CA GLY A 85 -17.71 -0.97 -25.85
C GLY A 85 -17.62 0.24 -26.78
N THR A 86 -18.76 0.90 -27.00
CA THR A 86 -18.84 2.25 -27.58
C THR A 86 -19.35 3.17 -26.51
N ASP A 87 -18.56 4.16 -26.12
CA ASP A 87 -18.97 5.23 -25.22
C ASP A 87 -20.13 6.01 -25.90
N GLN A 88 -21.33 5.98 -25.31
CA GLN A 88 -22.40 6.93 -25.57
C GLN A 88 -22.58 7.83 -24.34
#